data_AF-A0A7V4WCG5-F1
#
_entry.id   AF-A0A7V4WCG5-F1
#
_cell.length_a   1.000
_cell.length_b   1.000
_cell.length_c   1.000
_cell.angle_alpha   90.00
_cell.angle_beta   90.00
_cell.angle_gamma   90.00
#
_symmetry.space_group_name_H-M   'P 1'
#
loop_
_entity.id
_entity.type
_entity.pdbx_description
1 polymer ?
#
loop_
_entity_poly.entity_id
_entity_poly.type
_entity_poly.pdbx_seq_one_letter_code
_entity_poly.pdbx_strand_id
1 'polypeptide(L)'
;MKKLLVGLLLFSLLAGACLAQGPHVFMGIYWVRGQLVRGSGVPDTVLLSGRTAILYPSTGDPLLRNTRVETTTASDGKFILNPFYNENLPITLEANYFASAVLRAADGYGADAVTFGLSSLGYNDVTLTLASGAGPGTIDLNDTGWIRETTIRRDGNALVLNWGYDPAKGATAVKIYVSSGPDTEFVAERRRFSDLTSIASGVTTYRHTGAASDTNNYYYRIVPDPLPSGTTILSADNNSITVGKVMVAVPANKYVFTALPFQEDNISLAGIVAEQLGEGGEFLWWDGIGYHGATYAGRRWVGEDRNLRIGEGFIVRSKTEVNLALVGRFGTLATPYTRTLPASRYSLIAYPYPTARTLSAMGVTASNGDDLLRWKVADQVYEGATYSGGWVGPAGIDNFELARPRYYRSGTEKSWTIAFP
;
A
#
# COMPACT_ATOMS: atom_id res chain seq x y z
N MET A 1 24.90 -32.00 -55.70
CA MET A 1 25.77 -31.09 -54.91
C MET A 1 25.29 -29.64 -54.84
N LYS A 2 25.01 -28.94 -55.96
CA LYS A 2 24.58 -27.51 -55.91
C LYS A 2 23.37 -27.22 -55.01
N LYS A 3 22.34 -28.09 -55.01
CA LYS A 3 21.14 -27.92 -54.19
C LYS A 3 21.39 -28.11 -52.68
N LEU A 4 22.35 -28.98 -52.31
CA LEU A 4 22.73 -29.22 -50.92
C LEU A 4 23.51 -28.02 -50.35
N LEU A 5 24.37 -27.41 -51.17
CA LEU A 5 25.16 -26.24 -50.79
C LEU A 5 24.26 -25.01 -50.54
N VAL A 6 23.24 -24.82 -51.39
CA VAL A 6 22.25 -23.73 -51.23
C VAL A 6 21.39 -23.95 -49.98
N GLY A 7 21.01 -25.19 -49.68
CA GLY A 7 20.28 -25.52 -48.45
C GLY A 7 21.10 -25.23 -47.18
N LEU A 8 22.38 -25.58 -47.18
CA LEU A 8 23.29 -25.32 -46.05
C LEU A 8 23.56 -23.82 -45.85
N LEU A 9 23.62 -23.04 -46.95
CA LEU A 9 23.79 -21.58 -46.89
C LEU A 9 22.54 -20.88 -46.35
N LEU A 10 21.35 -21.32 -46.75
CA LEU A 10 20.08 -20.82 -46.23
C LEU A 10 19.89 -21.17 -44.75
N PHE A 11 20.28 -22.37 -44.33
CA PHE A 11 20.19 -22.80 -42.94
C PHE A 11 21.17 -22.04 -42.03
N SER A 12 22.36 -21.72 -42.52
CA SER A 12 23.34 -20.89 -41.79
C SER A 12 22.93 -19.41 -41.73
N LEU A 13 22.27 -18.88 -42.76
CA LEU A 13 21.67 -17.53 -42.72
C LEU A 13 20.48 -17.46 -41.75
N LEU A 14 19.64 -18.50 -41.68
CA LEU A 14 18.52 -18.57 -40.73
C LEU A 14 18.99 -18.80 -39.28
N ALA A 15 20.05 -19.59 -39.07
CA ALA A 15 20.65 -19.77 -37.75
C ALA A 15 21.35 -18.48 -37.24
N GLY A 16 21.94 -17.69 -38.14
CA GLY A 16 22.52 -16.38 -37.82
C GLY A 16 21.48 -15.33 -37.45
N ALA A 17 20.26 -15.42 -37.98
CA ALA A 17 19.17 -14.47 -37.68
C ALA A 17 18.52 -14.69 -36.30
N CYS A 18 18.56 -15.90 -35.74
CA CYS A 18 18.04 -16.20 -34.40
C CYS A 18 19.03 -15.89 -33.25
N LEU A 19 20.28 -15.56 -33.54
CA LEU A 19 21.31 -15.22 -32.53
C LEU A 19 21.59 -13.72 -32.41
N ALA A 20 20.76 -12.89 -33.05
CA ALA A 20 20.80 -11.43 -32.91
C ALA A 20 19.72 -10.90 -31.94
N GLN A 21 19.25 -11.72 -30.99
CA GLN A 21 18.84 -11.12 -29.72
C GLN A 21 20.13 -10.65 -29.06
N GLY A 22 20.40 -9.35 -29.19
CA GLY A 22 21.47 -8.69 -28.45
C GLY A 22 21.37 -9.10 -26.98
N PRO A 23 22.50 -9.16 -26.25
CA PRO A 23 22.48 -9.52 -24.83
C PRO A 23 21.34 -8.76 -24.16
N HIS A 24 20.46 -9.46 -23.43
CA HIS A 24 19.47 -8.82 -22.57
C HIS A 24 20.24 -7.83 -21.70
N VAL A 25 20.18 -6.55 -22.05
CA VAL A 25 20.80 -5.49 -21.28
C VAL A 25 20.00 -5.44 -19.99
N PHE A 26 20.65 -5.80 -18.87
CA PHE A 26 20.06 -5.72 -17.55
C PHE A 26 19.33 -4.38 -17.38
N MET A 27 18.02 -4.43 -17.09
CA MET A 27 17.16 -3.28 -16.73
C MET A 27 17.55 -2.70 -15.36
N GLY A 28 18.80 -2.26 -15.20
CA GLY A 28 19.34 -1.73 -13.94
C GLY A 28 20.13 -0.45 -14.16
N ILE A 29 19.61 0.47 -14.96
CA ILE A 29 20.45 1.48 -15.63
C ILE A 29 20.37 2.89 -15.04
N TYR A 30 19.51 3.16 -14.06
CA TYR A 30 19.53 4.44 -13.35
C TYR A 30 19.70 4.19 -11.87
N TRP A 31 20.78 4.71 -11.30
CA TRP A 31 21.03 4.69 -9.87
C TRP A 31 21.18 6.12 -9.40
N VAL A 32 20.69 6.41 -8.19
CA VAL A 32 20.91 7.68 -7.53
C VAL A 32 21.83 7.40 -6.36
N ARG A 33 23.06 7.91 -6.43
CA ARG A 33 24.02 7.84 -5.33
C ARG A 33 23.89 9.11 -4.52
N GLY A 34 23.41 8.97 -3.31
CA GLY A 34 23.14 10.07 -2.43
C GLY A 34 24.14 10.20 -1.30
N GLN A 35 24.35 11.42 -0.84
CA GLN A 35 25.01 11.71 0.42
C GLN A 35 24.17 12.67 1.23
N LEU A 36 23.85 12.27 2.46
CA LEU A 36 23.26 13.15 3.44
C LEU A 36 24.37 13.85 4.23
N VAL A 37 24.33 15.18 4.28
CA VAL A 37 25.29 16.01 5.01
C VAL A 37 24.59 16.84 6.08
N ARG A 38 25.31 17.26 7.11
CA ARG A 38 24.79 18.20 8.11
C ARG A 38 24.76 19.60 7.52
N GLY A 39 23.62 20.27 7.62
CA GLY A 39 23.53 21.69 7.32
C GLY A 39 24.11 22.57 8.43
N SER A 40 24.21 23.86 8.15
CA SER A 40 24.65 24.84 9.15
C SER A 40 23.70 24.82 10.36
N GLY A 41 24.26 24.69 11.56
CA GLY A 41 23.49 24.67 12.81
C GLY A 41 22.88 23.32 13.19
N VAL A 42 23.12 22.23 12.44
CA VAL A 42 22.74 20.87 12.84
C VAL A 42 23.79 20.31 13.81
N PRO A 43 23.43 19.95 15.06
CA PRO A 43 24.39 19.40 16.02
C PRO A 43 25.03 18.07 15.56
N ASP A 44 26.28 17.82 15.96
CA ASP A 44 26.98 16.56 15.63
C ASP A 44 26.32 15.31 16.23
N THR A 45 25.53 15.50 17.30
CA THR A 45 24.71 14.45 17.90
C THR A 45 23.57 13.96 16.99
N VAL A 46 23.18 14.76 16.00
CA VAL A 46 22.21 14.35 14.98
C VAL A 46 22.88 13.34 14.05
N LEU A 47 22.38 12.11 14.08
CA LEU A 47 22.92 11.02 13.28
C LEU A 47 22.53 11.18 11.81
N LEU A 48 23.50 10.98 10.91
CA LEU A 48 23.25 10.90 9.47
C LEU A 48 22.70 9.53 9.05
N SER A 49 22.89 8.52 9.89
CA SER A 49 22.54 7.13 9.63
C SER A 49 21.11 6.78 10.04
N GLY A 50 20.56 5.74 9.42
CA GLY A 50 19.22 5.26 9.76
C GLY A 50 18.10 6.21 9.34
N ARG A 51 18.38 7.14 8.42
CA ARG A 51 17.40 8.09 7.89
C ARG A 51 16.82 7.57 6.59
N THR A 52 15.53 7.78 6.39
CA THR A 52 14.86 7.42 5.13
C THR A 52 15.13 8.47 4.08
N ALA A 53 15.94 8.13 3.08
CA ALA A 53 16.11 8.91 1.86
C ALA A 53 15.06 8.47 0.84
N ILE A 54 14.43 9.42 0.18
CA ILE A 54 13.37 9.18 -0.79
C ILE A 54 13.71 9.81 -2.14
N LEU A 55 13.25 9.16 -3.20
CA LEU A 55 13.27 9.64 -4.58
C LEU A 55 11.84 9.64 -5.11
N TYR A 56 11.38 10.74 -5.67
CA TYR A 56 10.05 10.88 -6.27
C TYR A 56 10.12 11.84 -7.47
N PRO A 57 9.16 11.84 -8.40
CA PRO A 57 9.25 12.67 -9.60
C PRO A 57 9.00 14.14 -9.25
N SER A 58 9.62 15.05 -10.01
CA SER A 58 9.57 16.50 -9.77
C SER A 58 8.25 17.17 -10.15
N THR A 59 7.25 16.37 -10.51
CA THR A 59 5.95 16.88 -10.94
C THR A 59 5.26 17.59 -9.78
N GLY A 60 4.62 18.72 -10.08
CA GLY A 60 3.71 19.38 -9.13
C GLY A 60 2.48 18.53 -8.76
N ASP A 61 2.29 17.39 -9.45
CA ASP A 61 1.24 16.42 -9.17
C ASP A 61 1.47 15.70 -7.83
N PRO A 62 0.62 15.95 -6.82
CA PRO A 62 0.70 15.27 -5.52
C PRO A 62 0.54 13.75 -5.63
N LEU A 63 -0.14 13.25 -6.66
CA LEU A 63 -0.37 11.81 -6.88
C LEU A 63 0.92 11.06 -7.17
N LEU A 64 1.86 11.72 -7.85
CA LEU A 64 3.15 11.14 -8.19
C LEU A 64 4.17 11.28 -7.04
N ARG A 65 3.94 12.16 -6.04
CA ARG A 65 4.79 12.21 -4.82
C ARG A 65 4.71 10.93 -3.97
N ASN A 66 3.58 10.23 -4.05
CA ASN A 66 3.38 8.93 -3.39
C ASN A 66 4.09 7.80 -4.15
N THR A 67 4.41 8.04 -5.42
CA THR A 67 5.24 7.17 -6.22
C THR A 67 6.70 7.48 -5.95
N ARG A 68 7.26 6.81 -4.95
CA ARG A 68 8.64 7.03 -4.53
C ARG A 68 9.42 5.74 -4.34
N VAL A 69 10.74 5.85 -4.42
CA VAL A 69 11.67 4.82 -3.97
C VAL A 69 12.30 5.30 -2.68
N GLU A 70 12.42 4.41 -1.70
CA GLU A 70 13.01 4.71 -0.41
C GLU A 70 14.24 3.84 -0.15
N THR A 71 15.16 4.35 0.65
CA THR A 71 16.28 3.59 1.18
C THR A 71 16.69 4.18 2.52
N THR A 72 17.49 3.44 3.28
CA THR A 72 18.03 3.91 4.57
C THR A 72 19.48 4.36 4.39
N THR A 73 19.83 5.51 4.97
CA THR A 73 21.21 6.02 4.96
C THR A 73 22.14 5.16 5.81
N ALA A 74 23.34 4.90 5.30
CA ALA A 74 24.41 4.20 5.99
C ALA A 74 25.04 5.06 7.11
N SER A 75 26.00 4.49 7.85
CA SER A 75 26.70 5.17 8.95
C SER A 75 27.38 6.47 8.54
N ASP A 76 27.83 6.57 7.29
CA ASP A 76 28.48 7.74 6.71
C ASP A 76 27.50 8.69 5.99
N GLY A 77 26.19 8.47 6.15
CA GLY A 77 25.15 9.26 5.50
C GLY A 77 24.95 8.95 4.02
N LYS A 78 25.69 8.00 3.45
CA LYS A 78 25.52 7.62 2.04
C LYS A 78 24.29 6.74 1.84
N PHE A 79 23.72 6.83 0.65
CA PHE A 79 22.60 6.00 0.24
C PHE A 79 22.60 5.73 -1.26
N ILE A 80 21.92 4.67 -1.66
CA ILE A 80 21.72 4.32 -3.07
C ILE A 80 20.24 4.03 -3.28
N LEU A 81 19.64 4.70 -4.27
CA LEU A 81 18.26 4.49 -4.70
C LEU A 81 18.27 3.98 -6.15
N ASN A 82 17.38 3.05 -6.46
CA ASN A 82 17.13 2.63 -7.83
C ASN A 82 15.68 2.98 -8.18
N PRO A 83 15.43 3.93 -9.10
CA PRO A 83 14.09 4.32 -9.54
C PRO A 83 13.22 3.13 -9.97
N PHE A 84 13.83 2.05 -10.50
CA PHE A 84 13.11 0.85 -10.93
C PHE A 84 12.58 -0.02 -9.78
N TYR A 85 13.02 0.20 -8.54
CA TYR A 85 12.41 -0.48 -7.39
C TYR A 85 10.97 -0.04 -7.13
N ASN A 86 10.50 1.02 -7.80
CA ASN A 86 9.09 1.31 -7.90
C ASN A 86 8.70 1.43 -9.38
N GLU A 87 8.09 0.36 -9.92
CA GLU A 87 7.65 0.27 -11.32
C GLU A 87 6.68 1.37 -11.76
N ASN A 88 6.13 2.12 -10.80
CA ASN A 88 5.19 3.20 -11.07
C ASN A 88 5.85 4.55 -11.22
N LEU A 89 7.11 4.68 -10.78
CA LEU A 89 7.85 5.91 -10.93
C LEU A 89 8.09 6.10 -12.43
N PRO A 90 7.45 7.09 -13.09
CA PRO A 90 7.63 7.26 -14.51
C PRO A 90 9.08 7.66 -14.76
N ILE A 91 9.87 6.73 -15.32
CA ILE A 91 11.27 6.99 -15.65
C ILE A 91 11.34 7.59 -17.05
N THR A 92 11.44 8.91 -17.13
CA THR A 92 11.77 9.61 -18.37
C THR A 92 13.07 10.39 -18.20
N LEU A 93 13.93 10.38 -19.22
CA LEU A 93 15.20 11.12 -19.24
C LEU A 93 15.00 12.65 -19.27
N GLU A 94 13.82 13.09 -19.68
CA GLU A 94 13.44 14.50 -19.74
C GLU A 94 12.78 14.99 -18.43
N ALA A 95 12.42 14.09 -17.51
CA ALA A 95 11.84 14.46 -16.23
C ALA A 95 12.93 14.85 -15.21
N ASN A 96 12.58 15.85 -14.42
CA ASN A 96 13.25 16.11 -13.15
C ASN A 96 12.67 15.18 -12.07
N TYR A 97 13.51 14.86 -11.08
CA TYR A 97 13.14 14.12 -9.87
C TYR A 97 13.54 14.92 -8.65
N PHE A 98 12.84 14.69 -7.56
CA PHE A 98 13.20 15.17 -6.24
C PHE A 98 13.83 14.02 -5.46
N ALA A 99 14.98 14.29 -4.84
CA ALA A 99 15.53 13.46 -3.79
C ALA A 99 15.49 14.23 -2.47
N SER A 100 15.22 13.54 -1.37
CA SER A 100 14.98 14.18 -0.09
C SER A 100 15.17 13.22 1.09
N ALA A 101 15.21 13.72 2.33
CA ALA A 101 15.27 12.88 3.52
C ALA A 101 14.12 13.21 4.48
N VAL A 102 13.41 12.17 4.92
CA VAL A 102 12.23 12.31 5.79
C VAL A 102 12.62 12.97 7.12
N LEU A 103 11.78 13.90 7.57
CA LEU A 103 11.88 14.52 8.88
C LEU A 103 11.77 13.45 9.97
N ARG A 104 12.83 13.29 10.77
CA ARG A 104 12.82 12.31 11.86
C ARG A 104 12.27 12.97 13.12
N ALA A 105 11.07 12.57 13.55
CA ALA A 105 10.41 13.13 14.74
C ALA A 105 11.29 13.10 16.01
N ALA A 106 12.13 12.07 16.16
CA ALA A 106 12.99 11.91 17.34
C ALA A 106 14.05 13.01 17.51
N ASP A 107 14.50 13.64 16.41
CA ASP A 107 15.50 14.72 16.46
C ASP A 107 15.04 16.02 15.79
N GLY A 108 13.93 16.02 15.05
CA GLY A 108 13.38 17.21 14.41
C GLY A 108 14.13 17.66 13.16
N TYR A 109 15.01 16.82 12.58
CA TYR A 109 15.76 17.14 11.36
C TYR A 109 15.35 16.25 10.19
N GLY A 110 15.33 16.82 8.99
CA GLY A 110 15.21 16.14 7.70
C GLY A 110 15.91 16.97 6.64
N ALA A 111 15.72 16.69 5.35
CA ALA A 111 16.37 17.45 4.28
C ALA A 111 15.37 17.74 3.16
N ASP A 112 15.20 19.01 2.78
CA ASP A 112 14.28 19.43 1.73
C ASP A 112 14.56 18.74 0.37
N ALA A 113 13.58 18.82 -0.51
CA ALA A 113 13.65 18.24 -1.84
C ALA A 113 14.72 18.93 -2.68
N VAL A 114 15.70 18.15 -3.17
CA VAL A 114 16.68 18.59 -4.15
C VAL A 114 16.24 18.07 -5.51
N THR A 115 16.12 18.98 -6.48
CA THR A 115 15.75 18.64 -7.86
C THR A 115 16.98 18.19 -8.64
N PHE A 116 16.87 17.10 -9.40
CA PHE A 116 17.90 16.65 -10.32
C PHE A 116 17.29 15.91 -11.53
N GLY A 117 17.98 15.91 -12.66
CA GLY A 117 17.59 15.12 -13.84
C GLY A 117 18.31 13.78 -13.87
N LEU A 118 17.69 12.76 -14.47
CA LEU A 118 18.39 11.52 -14.82
C LEU A 118 19.18 11.75 -16.10
N SER A 119 20.48 11.97 -15.97
CA SER A 119 21.31 12.49 -17.07
C SER A 119 21.75 11.42 -18.08
N SER A 120 21.88 10.15 -17.67
CA SER A 120 22.17 9.00 -18.53
C SER A 120 22.17 7.69 -17.73
N LEU A 121 22.41 6.57 -18.42
CA LEU A 121 22.65 5.25 -17.87
C LEU A 121 23.83 5.30 -16.86
N GLY A 122 23.58 5.08 -15.57
CA GLY A 122 24.61 5.12 -14.52
C GLY A 122 24.15 5.73 -13.20
N TYR A 123 25.11 6.27 -12.45
CA TYR A 123 24.87 6.94 -11.17
C TYR A 123 24.61 8.44 -11.38
N ASN A 124 23.55 8.95 -10.77
CA ASN A 124 23.27 10.37 -10.64
C ASN A 124 23.53 10.74 -9.18
N ASP A 125 24.41 11.71 -8.96
CA ASP A 125 24.81 12.11 -7.61
C ASP A 125 23.87 13.16 -7.05
N VAL A 126 23.46 12.96 -5.80
CA VAL A 126 22.65 13.93 -5.05
C VAL A 126 23.26 14.16 -3.68
N THR A 127 23.35 15.42 -3.26
CA THR A 127 23.64 15.79 -1.88
C THR A 127 22.38 16.34 -1.23
N LEU A 128 22.00 15.77 -0.09
CA LEU A 128 20.90 16.24 0.74
C LEU A 128 21.47 16.90 1.99
N THR A 129 20.99 18.08 2.33
CA THR A 129 21.47 18.83 3.49
C THR A 129 20.43 18.80 4.59
N LEU A 130 20.78 18.21 5.74
CA LEU A 130 19.91 18.23 6.91
C LEU A 130 19.67 19.65 7.40
N ALA A 131 18.43 19.97 7.71
CA ALA A 131 18.02 21.20 8.38
C ALA A 131 16.85 20.91 9.34
N SER A 132 16.71 21.77 10.36
CA SER A 132 15.63 21.65 11.35
C SER A 132 14.28 21.85 10.67
N GLY A 133 13.35 20.92 10.88
CA GLY A 133 12.00 20.97 10.29
C GLY A 133 11.95 20.81 8.76
N ALA A 134 13.08 20.55 8.11
CA ALA A 134 13.17 20.34 6.67
C ALA A 134 12.80 18.91 6.27
N GLY A 135 12.45 18.73 5.00
CA GLY A 135 12.03 17.45 4.43
C GLY A 135 10.60 17.49 3.90
N PRO A 136 10.23 16.54 3.04
CA PRO A 136 8.85 16.33 2.67
C PRO A 136 8.12 16.15 3.98
N GLY A 137 7.12 17.00 4.23
CA GLY A 137 6.03 16.59 5.09
C GLY A 137 5.69 15.17 4.65
N THR A 138 5.62 14.25 5.62
CA THR A 138 4.95 12.96 5.48
C THR A 138 3.76 13.17 4.54
N ILE A 139 3.48 12.25 3.61
CA ILE A 139 2.28 12.32 2.75
C ILE A 139 1.16 12.91 3.60
N ASP A 140 0.72 14.13 3.29
CA ASP A 140 -0.40 14.75 3.98
C ASP A 140 -1.65 13.98 3.52
N LEU A 141 -1.83 12.76 4.05
CA LEU A 141 -3.12 12.43 4.65
C LEU A 141 -3.43 13.67 5.47
N ASN A 142 -4.54 14.36 5.22
CA ASN A 142 -4.86 15.60 5.92
C ASN A 142 -4.82 15.36 7.44
N ASP A 143 -3.64 15.48 8.04
CA ASP A 143 -3.26 15.26 9.44
C ASP A 143 -2.96 16.62 10.05
N THR A 144 -3.69 17.65 9.60
CA THR A 144 -3.65 19.02 10.09
C THR A 144 -4.39 19.19 11.43
N GLY A 145 -4.98 18.12 11.94
CA GLY A 145 -5.74 18.07 13.18
C GLY A 145 -4.87 17.88 14.42
N TRP A 146 -5.55 17.64 15.54
CA TRP A 146 -4.95 17.61 16.88
C TRP A 146 -4.23 16.29 17.15
N ILE A 147 -4.71 15.22 16.52
CA ILE A 147 -4.14 13.88 16.55
C ILE A 147 -3.60 13.61 15.14
N ARG A 148 -2.32 13.27 15.04
CA ARG A 148 -1.61 13.06 13.77
C ARG A 148 -0.97 11.68 13.77
N GLU A 149 -0.47 11.22 12.63
CA GLU A 149 0.38 10.02 12.53
C GLU A 149 -0.27 8.77 13.15
N THR A 150 -1.60 8.68 13.13
CA THR A 150 -2.31 7.63 13.86
C THR A 150 -2.09 6.28 13.20
N THR A 151 -1.40 5.33 13.84
CA THR A 151 -1.15 3.99 13.30
C THR A 151 -1.83 2.92 14.12
N ILE A 152 -2.02 1.76 13.49
CA ILE A 152 -2.40 0.53 14.15
C ILE A 152 -1.44 -0.57 13.72
N ARG A 153 -1.01 -1.41 14.66
CA ARG A 153 -0.25 -2.62 14.37
C ARG A 153 -0.70 -3.78 15.24
N ARG A 154 -0.42 -4.99 14.80
CA ARG A 154 -0.57 -6.20 15.61
C ARG A 154 0.68 -6.39 16.49
N ASP A 155 0.47 -6.89 17.70
CA ASP A 155 1.54 -7.27 18.63
C ASP A 155 1.09 -8.52 19.41
N GLY A 156 1.43 -9.70 18.87
CA GLY A 156 0.87 -10.97 19.31
C GLY A 156 -0.66 -10.97 19.21
N ASN A 157 -1.32 -11.09 20.37
CA ASN A 157 -2.78 -11.04 20.47
C ASN A 157 -3.33 -9.61 20.65
N ALA A 158 -2.49 -8.60 20.83
CA ALA A 158 -2.95 -7.24 21.03
C ALA A 158 -3.01 -6.44 19.72
N LEU A 159 -3.88 -5.44 19.72
CA LEU A 159 -3.81 -4.31 18.81
C LEU A 159 -3.12 -3.14 19.50
N VAL A 160 -2.10 -2.59 18.87
CA VAL A 160 -1.37 -1.42 19.35
C VAL A 160 -1.74 -0.23 18.48
N LEU A 161 -2.36 0.76 19.09
CA LEU A 161 -2.66 2.05 18.50
C LEU A 161 -1.53 3.02 18.87
N ASN A 162 -1.01 3.77 17.90
CA ASN A 162 -0.11 4.89 18.19
C ASN A 162 -0.63 6.16 17.54
N TRP A 163 -0.28 7.30 18.11
CA TRP A 163 -0.62 8.61 17.54
C TRP A 163 0.42 9.65 17.93
N GLY A 164 0.63 10.60 17.03
CA GLY A 164 1.24 11.89 17.33
C GLY A 164 0.20 12.82 17.95
N TYR A 165 0.63 13.63 18.91
CA TYR A 165 -0.23 14.59 19.59
C TYR A 165 0.30 16.00 19.35
N ASP A 166 -0.55 16.92 18.88
CA ASP A 166 -0.24 18.34 18.79
C ASP A 166 -0.80 19.07 20.03
N PRO A 167 0.03 19.34 21.06
CA PRO A 167 -0.42 19.94 22.31
C PRO A 167 -0.83 21.40 22.17
N ALA A 168 -0.61 22.05 21.02
CA ALA A 168 -0.84 23.49 20.83
C ALA A 168 -2.31 23.93 20.95
N LYS A 169 -3.26 23.00 21.13
CA LYS A 169 -4.70 23.30 21.09
C LYS A 169 -5.48 23.00 22.39
N GLY A 170 -4.80 22.66 23.49
CA GLY A 170 -5.41 22.71 24.83
C GLY A 170 -6.20 21.47 25.29
N ALA A 171 -6.14 20.35 24.57
CA ALA A 171 -6.61 19.07 25.12
C ALA A 171 -5.61 18.52 26.17
N THR A 172 -6.15 17.80 27.14
CA THR A 172 -5.39 17.29 28.32
C THR A 172 -5.28 15.77 28.34
N ALA A 173 -6.01 15.11 27.45
CA ALA A 173 -6.02 13.68 27.23
C ALA A 173 -6.43 13.39 25.79
N VAL A 174 -6.38 12.10 25.46
CA VAL A 174 -6.90 11.53 24.22
C VAL A 174 -7.96 10.50 24.59
N LYS A 175 -9.12 10.58 23.95
CA LYS A 175 -10.18 9.60 24.12
C LYS A 175 -10.19 8.64 22.96
N ILE A 176 -10.22 7.36 23.28
CA ILE A 176 -10.28 6.27 22.30
C ILE A 176 -11.70 5.73 22.29
N TYR A 177 -12.28 5.71 21.11
CA TYR A 177 -13.57 5.09 20.83
C TYR A 177 -13.36 3.83 20.00
N VAL A 178 -14.21 2.84 20.20
CA VAL A 178 -14.16 1.57 19.47
C VAL A 178 -15.52 1.22 18.88
N SER A 179 -15.50 0.57 17.73
CA SER A 179 -16.64 -0.14 17.15
C SER A 179 -16.18 -1.54 16.74
N SER A 180 -16.98 -2.55 17.05
CA SER A 180 -16.74 -3.94 16.66
C SER A 180 -17.99 -4.57 16.07
N GLY A 181 -17.81 -5.59 15.23
CA GLY A 181 -18.90 -6.35 14.64
C GLY A 181 -18.53 -6.99 13.29
N PRO A 182 -19.40 -7.87 12.76
CA PRO A 182 -19.16 -8.57 11.50
C PRO A 182 -19.09 -7.63 10.29
N ASP A 183 -18.54 -8.14 9.18
CA ASP A 183 -18.24 -7.45 7.90
C ASP A 183 -19.45 -6.81 7.17
N THR A 184 -20.67 -6.91 7.70
CA THR A 184 -21.88 -6.70 6.87
C THR A 184 -22.21 -5.23 6.58
N GLU A 185 -21.75 -4.27 7.39
CA GLU A 185 -21.94 -2.84 7.12
C GLU A 185 -21.10 -1.98 8.09
N PHE A 186 -19.94 -1.49 7.69
CA PHE A 186 -19.35 -0.32 8.33
C PHE A 186 -19.72 0.90 7.53
N VAL A 187 -20.79 1.59 7.94
CA VAL A 187 -21.01 2.97 7.52
C VAL A 187 -20.43 3.84 8.63
N ALA A 188 -19.31 4.52 8.37
CA ALA A 188 -18.57 5.32 9.36
C ALA A 188 -19.47 6.33 10.11
N GLU A 189 -20.52 6.81 9.43
CA GLU A 189 -21.52 7.76 9.95
C GLU A 189 -22.65 7.10 10.76
N ARG A 190 -22.90 5.79 10.60
CA ARG A 190 -24.01 5.07 11.26
C ARG A 190 -23.57 4.08 12.32
N ARG A 191 -22.27 3.72 12.38
CA ARG A 191 -21.76 2.85 13.44
C ARG A 191 -21.65 3.62 14.75
N ARG A 192 -22.25 3.06 15.80
CA ARG A 192 -22.11 3.57 17.16
C ARG A 192 -20.71 3.22 17.66
N PHE A 193 -19.87 4.23 17.75
CA PHE A 193 -18.61 4.17 18.47
C PHE A 193 -18.92 4.29 19.96
N SER A 194 -18.42 3.34 20.76
CA SER A 194 -18.51 3.39 22.22
C SER A 194 -17.19 3.87 22.80
N ASP A 195 -17.26 4.57 23.93
CA ASP A 195 -16.09 4.90 24.73
C ASP A 195 -15.33 3.63 25.08
N LEU A 196 -14.04 3.59 24.73
CA LEU A 196 -13.15 2.51 25.16
C LEU A 196 -12.34 2.94 26.40
N THR A 197 -11.64 4.07 26.29
CA THR A 197 -10.78 4.59 27.38
C THR A 197 -10.37 6.04 27.12
N SER A 198 -9.91 6.73 28.18
CA SER A 198 -9.17 7.99 28.07
C SER A 198 -7.72 7.77 28.46
N ILE A 199 -6.81 8.42 27.74
CA ILE A 199 -5.36 8.29 27.86
C ILE A 199 -4.78 9.67 28.16
N ALA A 200 -4.02 9.80 29.25
CA ALA A 200 -3.47 11.08 29.66
C ALA A 200 -2.54 11.70 28.60
N SER A 201 -2.44 13.04 28.58
CA SER A 201 -1.51 13.75 27.70
C SER A 201 -0.07 13.25 27.84
N GLY A 202 0.67 13.27 26.73
CA GLY A 202 2.04 12.77 26.64
C GLY A 202 2.16 11.25 26.42
N VAL A 203 1.08 10.49 26.58
CA VAL A 203 1.05 9.07 26.17
C VAL A 203 0.60 8.97 24.72
N THR A 204 1.40 8.31 23.90
CA THR A 204 1.21 8.22 22.43
C THR A 204 0.91 6.81 21.94
N THR A 205 0.77 5.85 22.86
CA THR A 205 0.55 4.44 22.55
C THR A 205 -0.52 3.84 23.47
N TYR A 206 -1.41 3.03 22.90
CA TYR A 206 -2.39 2.23 23.64
C TYR A 206 -2.42 0.79 23.13
N ARG A 207 -2.44 -0.17 24.06
CA ARG A 207 -2.48 -1.61 23.76
C ARG A 207 -3.84 -2.19 24.13
N HIS A 208 -4.66 -2.53 23.14
CA HIS A 208 -5.94 -3.18 23.33
C HIS A 208 -5.79 -4.71 23.29
N THR A 209 -5.90 -5.37 24.44
CA THR A 209 -5.74 -6.83 24.59
C THR A 209 -7.05 -7.61 24.41
N GLY A 210 -8.21 -6.98 24.63
CA GLY A 210 -9.54 -7.61 24.47
C GLY A 210 -9.99 -7.78 23.01
N ALA A 211 -9.43 -7.01 22.08
CA ALA A 211 -9.73 -7.09 20.64
C ALA A 211 -9.01 -8.24 19.91
N ALA A 212 -8.35 -9.11 20.67
CA ALA A 212 -7.62 -10.27 20.18
C ALA A 212 -8.52 -11.32 19.55
N SER A 213 -9.74 -11.53 20.07
CA SER A 213 -10.61 -12.63 19.69
C SER A 213 -10.80 -12.69 18.17
N ASP A 214 -10.50 -13.85 17.61
CA ASP A 214 -10.09 -14.05 16.21
C ASP A 214 -11.19 -13.84 15.15
N THR A 215 -12.38 -13.37 15.53
CA THR A 215 -13.57 -13.36 14.68
C THR A 215 -14.15 -11.97 14.39
N ASN A 216 -13.73 -10.94 15.13
CA ASN A 216 -14.33 -9.61 15.03
C ASN A 216 -13.42 -8.61 14.33
N ASN A 217 -14.03 -7.79 13.49
CA ASN A 217 -13.40 -6.57 13.03
C ASN A 217 -13.47 -5.50 14.12
N TYR A 218 -12.43 -4.70 14.22
CA TYR A 218 -12.35 -3.61 15.17
C TYR A 218 -11.96 -2.33 14.45
N TYR A 219 -12.61 -1.24 14.82
CA TYR A 219 -12.35 0.07 14.29
C TYR A 219 -12.24 1.04 15.44
N TYR A 220 -11.25 1.91 15.39
CA TYR A 220 -10.92 2.85 16.45
C TYR A 220 -10.96 4.26 15.92
N ARG A 221 -11.45 5.17 16.75
CA ARG A 221 -11.27 6.60 16.57
C ARG A 221 -10.53 7.16 17.77
N ILE A 222 -9.56 8.00 17.48
CA ILE A 222 -8.72 8.65 18.47
C ILE A 222 -9.00 10.14 18.35
N VAL A 223 -9.45 10.77 19.43
CA VAL A 223 -9.88 12.17 19.44
C VAL A 223 -9.31 12.91 20.66
N PRO A 224 -9.12 14.24 20.58
CA PRO A 224 -8.74 15.03 21.74
C PRO A 224 -9.81 15.01 22.85
N ASP A 225 -9.36 15.12 24.11
CA ASP A 225 -10.22 15.19 25.30
C ASP A 225 -9.81 16.39 26.20
N PRO A 226 -10.71 17.37 26.43
CA PRO A 226 -12.08 17.46 25.90
C PRO A 226 -12.13 17.66 24.38
N LEU A 227 -13.23 17.25 23.75
CA LEU A 227 -13.50 17.59 22.36
C LEU A 227 -13.64 19.12 22.22
N PRO A 228 -13.12 19.71 21.12
CA PRO A 228 -13.31 21.12 20.84
C PRO A 228 -14.81 21.49 20.79
N SER A 229 -15.15 22.71 21.24
CA SER A 229 -16.53 23.17 21.22
C SER A 229 -17.12 23.13 19.80
N GLY A 230 -18.32 22.56 19.65
CA GLY A 230 -19.02 22.45 18.37
C GLY A 230 -18.57 21.31 17.46
N THR A 231 -17.61 20.48 17.88
CA THR A 231 -17.14 19.33 17.10
C THR A 231 -17.76 18.03 17.60
N THR A 232 -17.74 17.00 16.77
CA THR A 232 -18.21 15.65 17.13
C THR A 232 -17.07 14.65 16.97
N ILE A 233 -17.23 13.43 17.48
CA ILE A 233 -16.25 12.36 17.20
C ILE A 233 -16.14 12.03 15.69
N LEU A 234 -17.09 12.51 14.88
CA LEU A 234 -17.15 12.30 13.43
C LEU A 234 -16.71 13.52 12.60
N SER A 235 -16.51 14.69 13.20
CA SER A 235 -16.23 15.90 12.44
C SER A 235 -14.85 15.87 11.80
N ALA A 236 -14.79 16.28 10.54
CA ALA A 236 -13.54 16.47 9.80
C ALA A 236 -12.56 17.37 10.58
N ASP A 237 -13.05 18.39 11.29
CA ASP A 237 -12.22 19.34 12.07
C ASP A 237 -11.39 18.71 13.20
N ASN A 238 -11.74 17.49 13.63
CA ASN A 238 -11.00 16.74 14.63
C ASN A 238 -9.94 15.80 14.01
N ASN A 239 -9.86 15.70 12.68
CA ASN A 239 -9.10 14.71 11.90
C ASN A 239 -9.00 13.35 12.60
N SER A 240 -10.13 12.83 13.09
CA SER A 240 -10.13 11.51 13.70
C SER A 240 -9.91 10.47 12.60
N ILE A 241 -8.64 10.13 12.34
CA ILE A 241 -8.32 9.01 11.46
C ILE A 241 -8.92 7.77 12.11
N THR A 242 -9.75 7.07 11.36
CA THR A 242 -10.22 5.77 11.82
C THR A 242 -9.11 4.78 11.51
N VAL A 243 -8.71 3.97 12.47
CA VAL A 243 -7.82 2.84 12.21
C VAL A 243 -8.55 1.55 12.47
N GLY A 244 -8.23 0.51 11.72
CA GLY A 244 -9.02 -0.71 11.72
C GLY A 244 -8.21 -1.99 11.68
N LYS A 245 -8.89 -3.08 12.04
CA LYS A 245 -8.50 -4.47 11.91
C LYS A 245 -9.65 -5.20 11.23
N VAL A 246 -9.36 -5.86 10.12
CA VAL A 246 -10.25 -6.81 9.44
C VAL A 246 -9.70 -8.21 9.62
N MET A 247 -10.59 -9.15 9.93
CA MET A 247 -10.24 -10.56 10.01
C MET A 247 -10.60 -11.28 8.73
N VAL A 248 -9.62 -12.00 8.18
CA VAL A 248 -9.82 -12.87 7.02
C VAL A 248 -9.54 -14.29 7.47
N ALA A 249 -10.58 -15.13 7.47
CA ALA A 249 -10.43 -16.55 7.76
C ALA A 249 -9.66 -17.23 6.62
N VAL A 250 -8.57 -17.89 6.96
CA VAL A 250 -7.73 -18.68 6.05
C VAL A 250 -7.79 -20.14 6.50
N PRO A 251 -8.67 -20.97 5.91
CA PRO A 251 -8.75 -22.38 6.24
C PRO A 251 -7.44 -23.10 5.91
N ALA A 252 -7.12 -24.13 6.69
CA ALA A 252 -5.91 -24.92 6.49
C ALA A 252 -5.81 -25.45 5.06
N ASN A 253 -4.66 -25.19 4.43
CA ASN A 253 -4.31 -25.61 3.07
C ASN A 253 -5.25 -25.12 1.95
N LYS A 254 -6.01 -24.05 2.19
CA LYS A 254 -6.87 -23.43 1.17
C LYS A 254 -6.29 -22.08 0.77
N TYR A 255 -6.33 -21.78 -0.54
CA TYR A 255 -6.07 -20.44 -1.03
C TYR A 255 -7.26 -19.55 -0.72
N VAL A 256 -6.98 -18.36 -0.19
CA VAL A 256 -7.94 -17.31 0.09
C VAL A 256 -7.51 -16.05 -0.64
N PHE A 257 -8.46 -15.48 -1.39
CA PHE A 257 -8.28 -14.21 -2.06
C PHE A 257 -8.69 -13.12 -1.11
N THR A 258 -7.78 -12.18 -0.88
CA THR A 258 -7.99 -11.07 0.03
C THR A 258 -7.46 -9.77 -0.58
N ALA A 259 -7.72 -8.64 0.03
CA ALA A 259 -7.16 -7.36 -0.39
C ALA A 259 -6.81 -6.51 0.83
N LEU A 260 -5.95 -5.51 0.64
CA LEU A 260 -5.69 -4.52 1.68
C LEU A 260 -6.97 -3.72 1.90
N PRO A 261 -7.63 -3.84 3.08
CA PRO A 261 -8.90 -3.17 3.34
C PRO A 261 -8.70 -1.71 3.74
N PHE A 262 -7.45 -1.28 3.89
CA PHE A 262 -7.06 -0.04 4.51
C PHE A 262 -6.00 0.67 3.69
N GLN A 263 -5.90 1.98 3.89
CA GLN A 263 -4.72 2.72 3.49
C GLN A 263 -3.59 2.39 4.45
N GLU A 264 -2.49 1.93 3.90
CA GLU A 264 -1.25 1.81 4.66
C GLU A 264 -0.15 2.51 3.87
N ASP A 265 0.56 3.40 4.55
CA ASP A 265 1.73 4.04 3.99
C ASP A 265 2.83 2.97 3.85
N ASN A 266 3.15 2.56 2.62
CA ASN A 266 4.33 1.76 2.28
C ASN A 266 4.58 0.53 3.17
N ILE A 267 3.56 -0.31 3.40
CA ILE A 267 3.80 -1.59 4.07
C ILE A 267 4.04 -2.68 3.02
N SER A 268 5.23 -3.26 3.07
CA SER A 268 5.51 -4.52 2.38
C SER A 268 4.55 -5.57 2.94
N LEU A 269 3.77 -6.21 2.06
CA LEU A 269 2.76 -7.20 2.43
C LEU A 269 3.35 -8.28 3.34
N ALA A 270 4.61 -8.62 3.10
CA ALA A 270 5.40 -9.49 3.96
C ALA A 270 5.36 -9.09 5.44
N GLY A 271 5.44 -7.80 5.78
CA GLY A 271 5.36 -7.32 7.16
C GLY A 271 3.98 -7.49 7.81
N ILE A 272 2.91 -7.49 7.01
CA ILE A 272 1.53 -7.67 7.49
C ILE A 272 1.23 -9.15 7.68
N VAL A 273 1.54 -9.98 6.67
CA VAL A 273 1.04 -11.36 6.61
C VAL A 273 2.05 -12.41 7.07
N ALA A 274 3.35 -12.08 7.20
CA ALA A 274 4.45 -12.99 7.56
C ALA A 274 4.12 -14.00 8.68
N GLU A 275 4.34 -13.59 9.92
CA GLU A 275 4.29 -14.48 11.07
C GLU A 275 2.86 -15.00 11.31
N GLN A 276 1.86 -14.32 10.76
CA GLN A 276 0.44 -14.70 10.91
C GLN A 276 0.09 -15.96 10.13
N LEU A 277 0.68 -16.17 8.93
CA LEU A 277 0.43 -17.37 8.14
C LEU A 277 1.22 -18.58 8.64
N GLY A 278 2.28 -18.35 9.42
CA GLY A 278 3.14 -19.38 9.98
C GLY A 278 4.06 -20.03 8.95
N GLU A 279 4.87 -20.98 9.43
CA GLU A 279 5.88 -21.66 8.62
C GLU A 279 5.26 -22.43 7.44
N GLY A 280 5.71 -22.13 6.22
CA GLY A 280 5.15 -22.64 4.98
C GLY A 280 3.86 -21.95 4.52
N GLY A 281 3.52 -20.81 5.11
CA GLY A 281 2.52 -19.91 4.56
C GLY A 281 2.97 -19.33 3.21
N GLU A 282 2.02 -19.08 2.32
CA GLU A 282 2.26 -18.57 0.98
C GLU A 282 1.51 -17.24 0.81
N PHE A 283 2.13 -16.27 0.15
CA PHE A 283 1.40 -15.18 -0.48
C PHE A 283 1.66 -15.21 -1.98
N LEU A 284 0.64 -14.86 -2.76
CA LEU A 284 0.72 -14.72 -4.20
C LEU A 284 0.02 -13.43 -4.65
N TRP A 285 0.47 -12.87 -5.77
CA TRP A 285 -0.18 -11.77 -6.46
C TRP A 285 -0.22 -12.06 -7.97
N TRP A 286 -1.18 -11.46 -8.67
CA TRP A 286 -1.38 -11.64 -10.11
C TRP A 286 -1.09 -10.35 -10.86
N ASP A 287 -0.22 -10.42 -11.87
CA ASP A 287 0.20 -9.26 -12.67
C ASP A 287 -0.63 -9.05 -13.96
N GLY A 288 -1.56 -9.95 -14.26
CA GLY A 288 -2.31 -9.98 -15.52
C GLY A 288 -1.94 -11.16 -16.43
N ILE A 289 -0.77 -11.77 -16.20
CA ILE A 289 -0.16 -12.80 -17.05
C ILE A 289 0.15 -14.07 -16.24
N GLY A 290 0.59 -13.91 -14.98
CA GLY A 290 1.01 -15.00 -14.12
C GLY A 290 0.87 -14.70 -12.63
N TYR A 291 1.02 -15.75 -11.82
CA TYR A 291 1.14 -15.64 -10.38
C TYR A 291 2.61 -15.52 -9.98
N HIS A 292 2.87 -14.55 -9.12
CA HIS A 292 4.14 -14.33 -8.45
C HIS A 292 3.94 -14.42 -6.95
N GLY A 293 5.00 -14.63 -6.17
CA GLY A 293 4.87 -14.61 -4.72
C GLY A 293 6.05 -15.17 -3.96
N ALA A 294 5.84 -15.37 -2.66
CA ALA A 294 6.85 -15.93 -1.78
C ALA A 294 6.23 -16.88 -0.76
N THR A 295 7.09 -17.73 -0.20
CA THR A 295 6.77 -18.66 0.88
C THR A 295 7.49 -18.23 2.16
N TYR A 296 6.79 -18.26 3.29
CA TYR A 296 7.35 -17.95 4.60
C TYR A 296 8.11 -19.17 5.13
N ALA A 297 9.43 -19.08 5.21
CA ALA A 297 10.30 -20.16 5.66
C ALA A 297 11.54 -19.63 6.39
N GLY A 298 11.88 -20.22 7.53
CA GLY A 298 13.01 -19.82 8.36
C GLY A 298 12.85 -18.40 8.91
N ARG A 299 11.63 -18.01 9.26
CA ARG A 299 11.26 -16.65 9.74
C ARG A 299 11.50 -15.51 8.73
N ARG A 300 11.53 -15.83 7.44
CA ARG A 300 11.65 -14.85 6.36
C ARG A 300 10.83 -15.28 5.15
N TRP A 301 10.55 -14.34 4.25
CA TRP A 301 9.98 -14.66 2.96
C TRP A 301 11.07 -15.14 1.99
N VAL A 302 10.76 -16.19 1.24
CA VAL A 302 11.59 -16.77 0.20
C VAL A 302 10.80 -16.73 -1.10
N GLY A 303 11.24 -15.88 -2.05
CA GLY A 303 10.54 -15.62 -3.31
C GLY A 303 10.49 -14.14 -3.63
N GLU A 304 9.52 -13.74 -4.43
CA GLU A 304 9.32 -12.36 -4.87
C GLU A 304 8.31 -11.64 -3.97
N ASP A 305 8.77 -10.60 -3.27
CA ASP A 305 7.92 -9.67 -2.52
C ASP A 305 7.64 -8.41 -3.33
N ARG A 306 6.43 -7.88 -3.17
CA ARG A 306 5.98 -6.67 -3.84
C ARG A 306 5.14 -5.86 -2.87
N ASN A 307 5.35 -4.55 -2.88
CA ASN A 307 4.45 -3.60 -2.25
C ASN A 307 3.09 -3.63 -2.97
N LEU A 308 2.04 -4.01 -2.25
CA LEU A 308 0.68 -3.91 -2.75
C LEU A 308 0.15 -2.49 -2.60
N ARG A 309 -0.73 -2.11 -3.51
CA ARG A 309 -1.45 -0.84 -3.41
C ARG A 309 -2.83 -1.04 -2.81
N ILE A 310 -3.39 0.07 -2.33
CA ILE A 310 -4.78 0.14 -1.89
C ILE A 310 -5.71 -0.38 -3.00
N GLY A 311 -6.60 -1.29 -2.61
CA GLY A 311 -7.54 -1.94 -3.53
C GLY A 311 -6.93 -3.05 -4.40
N GLU A 312 -5.62 -3.26 -4.42
CA GLU A 312 -5.05 -4.46 -5.03
C GLU A 312 -5.35 -5.68 -4.14
N GLY A 313 -5.86 -6.73 -4.76
CA GLY A 313 -5.99 -8.02 -4.10
C GLY A 313 -4.70 -8.82 -4.16
N PHE A 314 -4.62 -9.82 -3.29
CA PHE A 314 -3.59 -10.83 -3.21
C PHE A 314 -4.20 -12.14 -2.73
N ILE A 315 -3.41 -13.20 -2.78
CA ILE A 315 -3.83 -14.54 -2.41
C ILE A 315 -2.94 -14.98 -1.26
N VAL A 316 -3.52 -15.63 -0.28
CA VAL A 316 -2.79 -16.25 0.82
C VAL A 316 -3.17 -17.70 0.99
N ARG A 317 -2.25 -18.48 1.53
CA ARG A 317 -2.51 -19.83 2.01
C ARG A 317 -1.70 -20.08 3.28
N SER A 318 -2.28 -20.77 4.24
CA SER A 318 -1.56 -21.28 5.42
C SER A 318 -1.70 -22.79 5.49
N LYS A 319 -0.72 -23.46 6.10
CA LYS A 319 -0.78 -24.90 6.39
C LYS A 319 -1.77 -25.23 7.50
N THR A 320 -1.98 -24.28 8.41
CA THR A 320 -2.92 -24.39 9.52
C THR A 320 -4.07 -23.41 9.31
N GLU A 321 -5.18 -23.63 10.00
CA GLU A 321 -6.24 -22.63 10.03
C GLU A 321 -5.76 -21.40 10.79
N VAL A 322 -5.88 -20.22 10.17
CA VAL A 322 -5.49 -18.95 10.78
C VAL A 322 -6.53 -17.90 10.45
N ASN A 323 -6.74 -16.96 11.38
CA ASN A 323 -7.48 -15.74 11.10
C ASN A 323 -6.46 -14.62 10.88
N LEU A 324 -6.28 -14.27 9.60
CA LEU A 324 -5.35 -13.23 9.18
C LEU A 324 -5.92 -11.87 9.57
N ALA A 325 -5.19 -11.15 10.44
CA ALA A 325 -5.54 -9.79 10.81
C ALA A 325 -4.87 -8.82 9.82
N LEU A 326 -5.68 -8.17 9.01
CA LEU A 326 -5.26 -7.06 8.16
C LEU A 326 -5.57 -5.78 8.93
N VAL A 327 -4.56 -4.99 9.24
CA VAL A 327 -4.71 -3.73 9.95
C VAL A 327 -4.47 -2.56 9.00
N GLY A 328 -4.78 -1.35 9.42
CA GLY A 328 -4.41 -0.14 8.68
C GLY A 328 -5.28 1.06 8.98
N ARG A 329 -5.10 2.12 8.19
CA ARG A 329 -5.84 3.38 8.30
C ARG A 329 -7.05 3.43 7.38
N PHE A 330 -8.05 4.15 7.83
CA PHE A 330 -9.28 4.44 7.13
C PHE A 330 -9.49 5.95 7.17
N GLY A 331 -9.53 6.56 5.99
CA GLY A 331 -9.60 8.02 5.88
C GLY A 331 -10.16 8.47 4.56
N THR A 332 -10.69 9.68 4.58
CA THR A 332 -11.03 10.46 3.39
C THR A 332 -9.74 10.71 2.63
N LEU A 333 -9.50 9.93 1.59
CA LEU A 333 -8.55 10.34 0.58
C LEU A 333 -8.92 11.77 0.17
N ALA A 334 -8.00 12.72 0.35
CA ALA A 334 -8.20 14.09 -0.15
C ALA A 334 -8.45 14.08 -1.67
N THR A 335 -7.97 13.04 -2.36
CA THR A 335 -8.11 12.85 -3.81
C THR A 335 -8.46 11.39 -4.13
N PRO A 336 -9.52 11.12 -4.90
CA PRO A 336 -9.85 9.77 -5.33
C PRO A 336 -8.66 9.06 -5.99
N TYR A 337 -8.43 7.80 -5.63
CA TYR A 337 -7.39 6.99 -6.25
C TYR A 337 -7.91 6.41 -7.56
N THR A 338 -7.27 6.70 -8.69
CA THR A 338 -7.68 6.16 -10.00
C THR A 338 -6.63 5.24 -10.58
N ARG A 339 -7.07 4.08 -11.08
CA ARG A 339 -6.25 3.07 -11.76
C ARG A 339 -6.85 2.74 -13.13
N THR A 340 -6.00 2.61 -14.15
CA THR A 340 -6.41 2.09 -15.45
C THR A 340 -6.62 0.58 -15.38
N LEU A 341 -7.77 0.13 -15.86
CA LEU A 341 -8.15 -1.25 -16.08
C LEU A 341 -7.95 -1.56 -17.58
N PRO A 342 -6.90 -2.31 -17.95
CA PRO A 342 -6.61 -2.61 -19.34
C PRO A 342 -7.72 -3.44 -19.99
N ALA A 343 -7.95 -3.17 -21.29
CA ALA A 343 -8.88 -3.96 -22.10
C ALA A 343 -8.45 -5.43 -22.15
N SER A 344 -9.42 -6.33 -22.09
CA SER A 344 -9.27 -7.79 -22.28
C SER A 344 -8.31 -8.48 -21.31
N ARG A 345 -7.91 -7.83 -20.21
CA ARG A 345 -7.04 -8.39 -19.17
C ARG A 345 -7.76 -8.39 -17.83
N TYR A 346 -7.58 -9.47 -17.07
CA TYR A 346 -8.07 -9.54 -15.70
C TYR A 346 -7.21 -8.69 -14.77
N SER A 347 -7.86 -7.80 -14.05
CA SER A 347 -7.28 -7.02 -12.96
C SER A 347 -7.92 -7.44 -11.65
N LEU A 348 -7.12 -7.75 -10.63
CA LEU A 348 -7.63 -8.04 -9.30
C LEU A 348 -7.94 -6.71 -8.59
N ILE A 349 -9.23 -6.46 -8.35
CA ILE A 349 -9.74 -5.21 -7.79
C ILE A 349 -10.51 -5.48 -6.50
N ALA A 350 -10.46 -4.55 -5.55
CA ALA A 350 -11.17 -4.61 -4.28
C ALA A 350 -11.52 -3.22 -3.77
N TYR A 351 -12.63 -3.09 -3.05
CA TYR A 351 -12.99 -1.84 -2.41
C TYR A 351 -12.42 -1.78 -0.98
N PRO A 352 -11.49 -0.86 -0.68
CA PRO A 352 -10.88 -0.70 0.64
C PRO A 352 -11.78 0.11 1.58
N TYR A 353 -13.10 -0.08 1.47
CA TYR A 353 -14.07 0.57 2.33
C TYR A 353 -14.89 -0.50 3.03
N PRO A 354 -15.08 -0.39 4.35
CA PRO A 354 -15.72 -1.40 5.17
C PRO A 354 -17.25 -1.40 5.04
N THR A 355 -17.82 -0.71 4.05
CA THR A 355 -19.17 -1.00 3.57
C THR A 355 -19.10 -1.76 2.27
N ALA A 356 -19.89 -2.82 2.14
CA ALA A 356 -20.13 -3.43 0.86
C ALA A 356 -20.63 -2.39 -0.16
N ARG A 357 -20.09 -2.43 -1.37
CA ARG A 357 -20.49 -1.56 -2.48
C ARG A 357 -20.69 -2.36 -3.75
N THR A 358 -21.62 -1.93 -4.57
CA THR A 358 -21.72 -2.40 -5.94
C THR A 358 -20.51 -1.88 -6.73
N LEU A 359 -20.12 -2.60 -7.79
CA LEU A 359 -19.07 -2.16 -8.71
C LEU A 359 -19.31 -0.73 -9.24
N SER A 360 -20.57 -0.38 -9.53
CA SER A 360 -20.96 0.96 -10.00
C SER A 360 -20.69 2.06 -8.97
N ALA A 361 -20.89 1.77 -7.68
CA ALA A 361 -20.57 2.71 -6.59
C ALA A 361 -19.06 2.90 -6.40
N MET A 362 -18.23 2.04 -7.01
CA MET A 362 -16.77 2.18 -7.08
C MET A 362 -16.31 2.94 -8.34
N GLY A 363 -17.22 3.65 -9.01
CA GLY A 363 -16.90 4.45 -10.20
C GLY A 363 -16.59 3.64 -11.46
N VAL A 364 -16.83 2.32 -11.46
CA VAL A 364 -16.65 1.48 -12.66
C VAL A 364 -17.99 1.25 -13.33
N THR A 365 -18.16 1.84 -14.52
CA THR A 365 -19.33 1.59 -15.37
C THR A 365 -19.10 0.33 -16.18
N ALA A 366 -19.86 -0.73 -15.90
CA ALA A 366 -19.81 -1.97 -16.65
C ALA A 366 -20.38 -1.81 -18.07
N SER A 367 -19.81 -2.56 -19.03
CA SER A 367 -20.21 -2.59 -20.44
C SER A 367 -20.45 -4.03 -20.86
N ASN A 368 -21.23 -4.24 -21.93
CA ASN A 368 -21.50 -5.59 -22.42
C ASN A 368 -20.21 -6.32 -22.77
N GLY A 369 -20.07 -7.55 -22.25
CA GLY A 369 -18.88 -8.38 -22.42
C GLY A 369 -17.82 -8.23 -21.33
N ASP A 370 -18.01 -7.34 -20.34
CA ASP A 370 -17.18 -7.33 -19.15
C ASP A 370 -17.42 -8.58 -18.29
N ASP A 371 -16.39 -9.06 -17.61
CA ASP A 371 -16.48 -10.20 -16.71
C ASP A 371 -16.03 -9.86 -15.28
N LEU A 372 -16.70 -10.47 -14.31
CA LEU A 372 -16.29 -10.55 -12.92
C LEU A 372 -16.05 -12.01 -12.54
N LEU A 373 -14.95 -12.28 -11.83
CA LEU A 373 -14.70 -13.57 -11.20
C LEU A 373 -14.52 -13.40 -9.69
N ARG A 374 -15.21 -14.25 -8.93
CA ARG A 374 -15.06 -14.40 -7.47
C ARG A 374 -14.44 -15.75 -7.17
N TRP A 375 -13.46 -15.77 -6.26
CA TRP A 375 -12.91 -17.02 -5.75
C TRP A 375 -13.81 -17.63 -4.67
N LYS A 376 -14.23 -18.87 -4.86
CA LYS A 376 -15.02 -19.62 -3.89
C LYS A 376 -14.10 -20.49 -3.04
N VAL A 377 -13.77 -20.02 -1.83
CA VAL A 377 -12.78 -20.65 -0.94
C VAL A 377 -13.11 -22.11 -0.63
N ALA A 378 -14.36 -22.46 -0.38
CA ALA A 378 -14.75 -23.84 -0.05
C ALA A 378 -14.34 -24.82 -1.17
N ASP A 379 -14.66 -24.45 -2.42
CA ASP A 379 -14.54 -25.30 -3.60
C ASP A 379 -13.20 -25.14 -4.32
N GLN A 380 -12.45 -24.07 -4.01
CA GLN A 380 -11.21 -23.68 -4.69
C GLN A 380 -11.40 -23.51 -6.20
N VAL A 381 -12.50 -22.87 -6.59
CA VAL A 381 -12.83 -22.56 -8.00
C VAL A 381 -13.26 -21.10 -8.14
N TYR A 382 -13.16 -20.58 -9.36
CA TYR A 382 -13.80 -19.32 -9.72
C TYR A 382 -15.26 -19.54 -10.08
N GLU A 383 -16.11 -18.65 -9.58
CA GLU A 383 -17.42 -18.41 -10.14
C GLU A 383 -17.44 -17.04 -10.82
N GLY A 384 -18.16 -16.93 -11.93
CA GLY A 384 -18.08 -15.76 -12.79
C GLY A 384 -19.43 -15.24 -13.24
N ALA A 385 -19.45 -13.97 -13.63
CA ALA A 385 -20.58 -13.35 -14.29
C ALA A 385 -20.10 -12.48 -15.43
N THR A 386 -20.91 -12.41 -16.48
CA THR A 386 -20.68 -11.55 -17.63
C THR A 386 -21.76 -10.48 -17.67
N TYR A 387 -21.37 -9.24 -17.96
CA TYR A 387 -22.31 -8.14 -18.09
C TYR A 387 -22.98 -8.16 -19.47
N SER A 388 -24.32 -8.13 -19.49
CA SER A 388 -25.14 -8.05 -20.71
C SER A 388 -26.42 -7.27 -20.41
N GLY A 389 -26.32 -5.95 -20.28
CA GLY A 389 -27.38 -5.09 -19.72
C GLY A 389 -27.62 -5.25 -18.22
N GLY A 390 -26.85 -6.14 -17.57
CA GLY A 390 -26.86 -6.50 -16.16
C GLY A 390 -25.92 -7.68 -15.92
N TRP A 391 -25.56 -7.96 -14.66
CA TRP A 391 -24.68 -9.09 -14.34
C TRP A 391 -25.43 -10.43 -14.44
N VAL A 392 -25.00 -11.27 -15.39
CA VAL A 392 -25.54 -12.63 -15.58
C VAL A 392 -24.58 -13.62 -14.95
N GLY A 393 -24.96 -14.18 -13.80
CA GLY A 393 -24.14 -15.14 -13.04
C GLY A 393 -24.61 -15.27 -11.58
N PRO A 394 -23.73 -15.66 -10.65
CA PRO A 394 -24.05 -15.74 -9.22
C PRO A 394 -24.59 -14.42 -8.66
N ALA A 395 -25.62 -14.51 -7.82
CA ALA A 395 -26.21 -13.34 -7.18
C ALA A 395 -25.18 -12.57 -6.33
N GLY A 396 -25.19 -11.23 -6.46
CA GLY A 396 -24.33 -10.33 -5.70
C GLY A 396 -22.84 -10.44 -6.01
N ILE A 397 -22.46 -10.98 -7.18
CA ILE A 397 -21.05 -11.05 -7.60
C ILE A 397 -20.42 -9.66 -7.74
N ASP A 398 -21.21 -8.65 -8.06
CA ASP A 398 -20.87 -7.25 -8.19
C ASP A 398 -20.91 -6.48 -6.87
N ASN A 399 -21.30 -7.14 -5.76
CA ASN A 399 -21.14 -6.61 -4.42
C ASN A 399 -19.74 -6.95 -3.91
N PHE A 400 -18.93 -5.90 -3.79
CA PHE A 400 -17.59 -5.95 -3.22
C PHE A 400 -17.70 -5.78 -1.72
N GLU A 401 -17.34 -6.84 -1.01
CA GLU A 401 -17.21 -6.85 0.45
C GLU A 401 -15.79 -6.46 0.85
N LEU A 402 -15.64 -6.03 2.10
CA LEU A 402 -14.35 -5.66 2.67
C LEU A 402 -13.35 -6.81 2.57
N ALA A 403 -12.12 -6.50 2.14
CA ALA A 403 -11.04 -7.46 1.94
C ALA A 403 -11.38 -8.64 1.01
N ARG A 404 -12.46 -8.59 0.21
CA ARG A 404 -12.83 -9.68 -0.71
C ARG A 404 -12.76 -9.21 -2.17
N PRO A 405 -11.59 -9.34 -2.82
CA PRO A 405 -11.40 -8.87 -4.18
C PRO A 405 -12.23 -9.66 -5.20
N ARG A 406 -12.30 -9.13 -6.41
CA ARG A 406 -12.77 -9.81 -7.63
C ARG A 406 -11.75 -9.60 -8.72
N TYR A 407 -11.60 -10.57 -9.61
CA TYR A 407 -11.01 -10.27 -10.91
C TYR A 407 -12.06 -9.60 -11.77
N TYR A 408 -11.70 -8.48 -12.36
CA TYR A 408 -12.50 -7.80 -13.35
C TYR A 408 -11.75 -7.77 -14.67
N ARG A 409 -12.41 -8.21 -15.75
CA ARG A 409 -11.93 -8.08 -17.12
C ARG A 409 -12.86 -7.14 -17.85
N SER A 410 -12.31 -6.03 -18.29
CA SER A 410 -13.06 -5.06 -19.08
C SER A 410 -12.99 -5.40 -20.56
N GLY A 411 -14.10 -5.25 -21.30
CA GLY A 411 -14.11 -5.39 -22.76
C GLY A 411 -13.36 -4.25 -23.48
N THR A 412 -13.26 -3.09 -22.84
CA THR A 412 -12.52 -1.90 -23.32
C THR A 412 -11.62 -1.37 -22.22
N GLU A 413 -10.68 -0.46 -22.50
CA GLU A 413 -9.95 0.19 -21.42
C GLU A 413 -10.91 1.02 -20.57
N LYS A 414 -10.75 0.99 -19.24
CA LYS A 414 -11.58 1.73 -18.28
C LYS A 414 -10.74 2.31 -17.17
N SER A 415 -11.29 3.29 -16.48
CA SER A 415 -10.73 3.79 -15.22
C SER A 415 -11.52 3.22 -14.05
N TRP A 416 -10.81 2.81 -13.01
CA TRP A 416 -11.35 2.43 -11.73
C TRP A 416 -10.96 3.46 -10.70
N THR A 417 -11.95 4.17 -10.17
CA THR A 417 -11.74 5.26 -9.21
C THR A 417 -12.26 4.88 -7.84
N ILE A 418 -11.34 4.63 -6.91
CA ILE A 418 -11.63 4.45 -5.49
C ILE A 418 -11.82 5.85 -4.88
N ALA A 419 -13.09 6.25 -4.75
CA ALA A 419 -13.48 7.37 -3.91
C ALA A 419 -13.82 6.86 -2.50
N PHE A 420 -13.26 7.51 -1.49
CA PHE A 420 -13.68 7.35 -0.11
C PHE A 420 -14.75 8.41 0.15
N PRO A 421 -15.96 8.04 0.59
CA PRO A 421 -16.99 9.00 0.97
C PRO A 421 -16.56 9.88 2.15
#